data_AF-X1RMW7-F1
#
_entry.id   AF-X1RMW7-F1
#
_cell.length_a   1.000
_cell.length_b   1.000
_cell.length_c   1.000
_cell.angle_alpha   90.00
_cell.angle_beta   90.00
_cell.angle_gamma   90.00
#
_symmetry.space_group_name_H-M   'P 1'
#
loop_
_entity.id
_entity.type
_entity.pdbx_description
1 polymer ?
#
loop_
_entity_poly.entity_id
_entity_poly.type
_entity_poly.pdbx_seq_one_letter_code
_entity_poly.pdbx_strand_id
1 'polypeptide(L)'
;HGFHLLAPRLETYEDVIQPLINSARSKAKVLEHTEAIDIERKDTKFNVKLSDGKTLTAEAVVLTSGFEPLQPETLLEYKAYLYPDVIPSWKLEEMLNPNSPTNGIAT
;
A
#
# COMPACT_ATOMS: atom_id res chain seq x y z
N HIS A 1 4.26 1.11 5.20
CA HIS A 1 5.44 0.73 4.41
C HIS A 1 5.47 1.59 3.16
N GLY A 2 6.51 2.39 2.98
CA GLY A 2 6.68 3.28 1.84
C GLY A 2 8.15 3.31 1.44
N PHE A 3 8.41 3.65 0.18
CA PHE A 3 9.75 3.93 -0.32
C PHE A 3 10.41 5.01 0.54
N HIS A 4 11.72 4.88 0.76
CA HIS A 4 12.43 5.87 1.57
C HIS A 4 12.48 7.23 0.85
N LEU A 5 12.79 7.21 -0.45
CA LEU A 5 12.80 8.39 -1.31
C LEU A 5 11.98 8.14 -2.58
N LEU A 6 11.15 9.11 -2.95
CA LEU A 6 10.28 9.03 -4.11
C LEU A 6 10.96 9.65 -5.32
N ALA A 7 11.22 8.82 -6.32
CA ALA A 7 11.70 9.29 -7.62
C ALA A 7 10.62 10.17 -8.33
N PRO A 8 11.02 11.13 -9.17
CA PRO A 8 12.40 11.50 -9.52
C PRO A 8 13.02 12.55 -8.57
N ARG A 9 12.22 13.15 -7.68
CA ARG A 9 12.63 14.30 -6.87
C ARG A 9 13.41 13.93 -5.61
N LEU A 10 13.42 12.64 -5.27
CA LEU A 10 14.05 12.09 -4.07
C LEU A 10 13.49 12.75 -2.80
N GLU A 11 12.19 13.05 -2.81
CA GLU A 11 11.46 13.57 -1.65
C GLU A 11 11.01 12.41 -0.76
N THR A 12 10.90 12.66 0.54
CA THR A 12 10.52 11.60 1.49
C THR A 12 9.02 11.28 1.43
N TYR A 13 8.65 10.13 1.97
CA TYR A 13 7.24 9.78 2.19
C TYR A 13 6.53 10.83 3.07
N GLU A 14 7.22 11.32 4.10
CA GLU A 14 6.72 12.30 5.06
C GLU A 14 6.41 13.64 4.39
N ASP A 15 7.22 14.06 3.43
CA ASP A 15 7.03 15.33 2.73
C ASP A 15 5.90 15.27 1.69
N VAL A 16 5.72 14.12 1.03
CA VAL A 16 4.81 14.01 -0.12
C VAL A 16 3.50 13.33 0.23
N ILE A 17 3.56 12.17 0.89
CA ILE A 17 2.38 11.30 1.08
C ILE A 17 1.62 11.67 2.35
N GLN A 18 2.32 11.98 3.45
CA GLN A 18 1.67 12.30 4.71
C GLN A 18 0.69 13.49 4.62
N PRO A 19 1.00 14.60 3.91
CA PRO A 19 0.05 15.70 3.73
C PRO A 19 -1.20 15.28 2.95
N LEU A 20 -1.06 14.38 1.96
CA LEU A 20 -2.17 13.85 1.17
C LEU A 20 -3.10 12.99 2.02
N ILE A 21 -2.54 12.12 2.86
CA ILE A 21 -3.31 11.32 3.84
C ILE A 21 -4.08 12.23 4.78
N ASN A 22 -3.42 13.26 5.34
CA ASN A 22 -4.07 14.21 6.24
C ASN A 22 -5.20 14.98 5.53
N SER A 23 -4.97 15.43 4.29
CA SER A 23 -5.99 16.07 3.48
C SER A 23 -7.18 15.14 3.21
N ALA A 24 -6.95 13.88 2.86
CA ALA A 24 -8.03 12.91 2.61
C ALA A 24 -8.87 12.66 3.87
N ARG A 25 -8.22 12.44 5.03
CA ARG A 25 -8.90 12.27 6.32
C ARG A 25 -9.74 13.48 6.73
N SER A 26 -9.33 14.69 6.35
CA SER A 26 -10.09 15.91 6.64
C SER A 26 -11.31 16.14 5.75
N LYS A 27 -11.36 15.50 4.56
CA LYS A 27 -12.37 15.77 3.53
C LYS A 27 -13.36 14.63 3.30
N ALA A 28 -13.03 13.43 3.75
CA ALA A 28 -13.85 12.24 3.52
C ALA A 28 -13.93 11.39 4.78
N LYS A 29 -15.02 10.62 4.89
CA LYS A 29 -15.13 9.57 5.91
C LYS A 29 -14.20 8.43 5.51
N VAL A 30 -13.14 8.24 6.29
CA VAL A 30 -12.19 7.14 6.11
C VAL A 30 -12.58 5.99 7.04
N LEU A 31 -12.71 4.80 6.48
CA LEU A 31 -12.97 3.56 7.22
C LEU A 31 -11.72 2.67 7.11
N GLU A 32 -10.88 2.69 8.15
CA GLU A 32 -9.68 1.84 8.23
C GLU A 32 -10.05 0.45 8.76
N HIS A 33 -9.18 -0.53 8.53
CA HIS A 33 -9.40 -1.93 8.94
C HIS A 33 -10.76 -2.49 8.50
N THR A 34 -11.25 -2.02 7.35
CA THR A 34 -12.57 -2.34 6.82
C THR A 34 -12.42 -2.73 5.36
N GLU A 35 -13.06 -3.82 4.96
CA GLU A 35 -13.02 -4.34 3.59
C GLU A 35 -14.41 -4.30 2.97
N ALA A 36 -14.49 -4.00 1.69
CA ALA A 36 -15.70 -4.22 0.90
C ALA A 36 -15.76 -5.70 0.53
N ILE A 37 -16.70 -6.43 1.12
CA ILE A 37 -16.83 -7.89 0.96
C ILE A 37 -17.83 -8.27 -0.13
N ASP A 38 -18.76 -7.37 -0.46
CA ASP A 38 -19.74 -7.58 -1.52
C ASP A 38 -20.20 -6.24 -2.09
N ILE A 39 -20.45 -6.20 -3.40
CA ILE A 39 -20.87 -5.01 -4.14
C ILE A 39 -21.99 -5.39 -5.10
N GLU A 40 -23.21 -5.00 -4.77
CA GLU A 40 -24.39 -5.21 -5.62
C GLU A 40 -24.86 -3.89 -6.20
N ARG A 41 -25.20 -3.87 -7.50
CA ARG A 41 -25.90 -2.71 -8.10
C ARG A 41 -27.41 -2.89 -7.95
N LYS A 42 -28.08 -1.91 -7.34
CA LYS A 42 -29.55 -1.80 -7.30
C LYS A 42 -29.96 -0.47 -7.91
N ASP A 43 -30.68 -0.53 -9.02
CA ASP A 43 -31.06 0.61 -9.85
C ASP A 43 -29.84 1.44 -10.32
N THR A 44 -29.78 2.71 -9.91
CA THR A 44 -28.71 3.67 -10.24
C THR A 44 -27.59 3.72 -9.20
N LYS A 45 -27.68 2.91 -8.13
CA LYS A 45 -26.73 2.94 -7.01
C LYS A 45 -26.10 1.58 -6.74
N PHE A 46 -24.97 1.60 -6.06
CA PHE A 46 -24.26 0.44 -5.53
C PHE A 46 -24.52 0.32 -4.03
N ASN A 47 -24.84 -0.89 -3.59
CA ASN A 47 -24.84 -1.26 -2.18
C ASN A 47 -23.57 -2.06 -1.91
N VAL A 48 -22.72 -1.50 -1.06
CA VAL A 48 -21.43 -2.06 -0.69
C VAL A 48 -21.54 -2.60 0.73
N LYS A 49 -21.44 -3.93 0.88
CA LYS A 49 -21.39 -4.58 2.18
C LYS A 49 -19.95 -4.56 2.68
N LEU A 50 -19.79 -4.19 3.94
CA LEU A 50 -18.49 -4.07 4.60
C LEU A 50 -18.24 -5.25 5.55
N SER A 51 -16.96 -5.51 5.84
CA SER A 51 -16.53 -6.57 6.77
C SER A 51 -17.04 -6.40 8.20
N ASP A 52 -17.37 -5.16 8.61
CA ASP A 52 -17.97 -4.85 9.91
C ASP A 52 -19.50 -5.07 9.96
N GLY A 53 -20.09 -5.59 8.88
CA GLY A 53 -21.52 -5.87 8.75
C GLY A 53 -22.37 -4.68 8.29
N LYS A 54 -21.79 -3.47 8.15
CA LYS A 54 -22.52 -2.31 7.62
C LYS A 54 -22.69 -2.39 6.11
N THR A 55 -23.69 -1.66 5.60
CA THR A 55 -23.89 -1.44 4.17
C THR A 55 -23.84 0.05 3.86
N LEU A 56 -23.05 0.42 2.84
CA LEU A 56 -23.01 1.77 2.30
C LEU A 56 -23.68 1.80 0.93
N THR A 57 -24.37 2.89 0.64
CA THR A 57 -24.91 3.15 -0.70
C THR A 57 -24.08 4.23 -1.39
N ALA A 58 -23.63 3.97 -2.61
CA ALA A 58 -22.81 4.89 -3.40
C ALA A 58 -23.32 4.98 -4.84
N GLU A 59 -23.09 6.11 -5.50
CA GLU A 59 -23.44 6.29 -6.93
C GLU A 59 -22.34 5.77 -7.86
N ALA A 60 -21.10 5.75 -7.39
CA ALA A 60 -19.94 5.24 -8.10
C ALA A 60 -18.99 4.54 -7.13
N VAL A 61 -18.21 3.60 -7.66
CA VAL A 61 -17.14 2.89 -6.95
C VAL A 61 -15.86 3.06 -7.75
N VAL A 62 -14.77 3.45 -7.08
CA VAL A 62 -13.44 3.56 -7.67
C VAL A 62 -12.53 2.57 -6.94
N LEU A 63 -11.91 1.66 -7.69
CA LEU A 63 -10.99 0.65 -7.14
C LEU A 63 -9.56 1.19 -7.14
N THR A 64 -8.95 1.25 -5.95
CA THR A 64 -7.57 1.72 -5.75
C THR A 64 -6.81 0.81 -4.80
N SER A 65 -7.00 -0.51 -4.90
CA SER A 65 -6.42 -1.53 -3.98
C SER A 65 -4.92 -1.77 -4.15
N GLY A 66 -4.25 -1.02 -5.04
CA GLY A 66 -2.81 -1.09 -5.21
C GLY A 66 -2.35 -2.36 -5.93
N PHE A 67 -1.17 -2.85 -5.52
CA PHE A 67 -0.48 -4.00 -6.10
C PHE A 67 0.29 -4.75 -5.01
N GLU A 68 0.64 -6.00 -5.29
CA GLU A 68 1.50 -6.82 -4.44
C GLU A 68 2.91 -6.95 -5.06
N PRO A 69 3.99 -6.93 -4.26
CA PRO A 69 5.31 -7.23 -4.77
C PRO A 69 5.40 -8.64 -5.35
N LEU A 70 6.17 -8.79 -6.42
CA LEU A 70 6.54 -10.10 -6.95
C LEU A 70 7.28 -10.90 -5.87
N GLN A 71 6.92 -12.18 -5.72
CA GLN A 71 7.62 -13.12 -4.86
C GLN A 71 8.93 -13.55 -5.56
N PRO A 72 10.11 -13.10 -5.10
CA PRO A 72 11.36 -13.27 -5.84
C PRO A 72 11.80 -14.74 -5.94
N GLU A 73 11.34 -15.62 -5.05
CA GLU A 73 11.58 -17.06 -5.05
C GLU A 73 10.95 -17.76 -6.27
N THR A 74 10.00 -17.12 -6.94
CA THR A 74 9.40 -17.65 -8.18
C THR A 74 10.36 -17.59 -9.37
N LEU A 75 11.40 -16.75 -9.30
CA LEU A 75 12.45 -16.61 -10.32
C LEU A 75 13.70 -17.38 -9.90
N LEU A 76 13.65 -18.70 -10.11
CA LEU A 76 14.64 -19.66 -9.61
C LEU A 76 16.07 -19.37 -10.05
N GLU A 77 16.25 -18.75 -11.22
CA GLU A 77 17.55 -18.37 -11.77
C GLU A 77 18.28 -17.31 -10.95
N TYR A 78 17.53 -16.44 -10.26
CA TYR A 78 18.11 -15.38 -9.43
C TYR A 78 18.43 -15.83 -8.02
N LYS A 79 17.86 -16.96 -7.56
CA LYS A 79 18.18 -17.57 -6.26
C LYS A 79 18.06 -16.58 -5.10
N ALA A 80 17.02 -15.74 -5.13
CA ALA A 80 16.75 -14.78 -4.07
C ALA A 80 16.64 -15.47 -2.71
N TYR A 81 17.23 -14.86 -1.68
CA TYR A 81 17.34 -15.38 -0.31
C TYR A 81 18.10 -16.71 -0.13
N LEU A 82 18.40 -17.46 -1.20
CA LEU A 82 19.37 -18.56 -1.14
C LEU A 82 20.80 -18.01 -1.01
N TYR A 83 21.07 -16.90 -1.68
CA TYR A 83 22.22 -16.05 -1.37
C TYR A 83 21.75 -14.87 -0.53
N PRO A 84 22.35 -14.63 0.65
CA PRO A 84 21.87 -13.60 1.58
C PRO A 84 21.91 -12.19 0.99
N ASP A 85 22.84 -11.93 0.07
CA ASP A 85 23.03 -10.61 -0.56
C ASP A 85 22.13 -10.39 -1.78
N VAL A 86 21.33 -11.40 -2.17
CA VAL A 86 20.35 -11.29 -3.26
C VAL A 86 18.98 -11.06 -2.68
N ILE A 87 18.61 -9.78 -2.61
CA ILE A 87 17.34 -9.29 -2.07
C ILE A 87 16.54 -8.54 -3.15
N PRO A 88 15.20 -8.53 -3.08
CA PRO A 88 14.38 -7.71 -3.96
C PRO A 88 14.48 -6.23 -3.60
N SER A 89 14.21 -5.36 -4.57
CA SER A 89 14.34 -3.90 -4.40
C SER A 89 13.49 -3.34 -3.25
N TRP A 90 12.28 -3.85 -3.04
CA TRP A 90 11.42 -3.43 -1.93
C TRP A 90 12.03 -3.77 -0.56
N LYS A 91 12.90 -4.79 -0.47
CA LYS A 91 13.62 -5.12 0.76
C LYS A 91 14.74 -4.12 1.02
N LEU A 92 15.45 -3.71 -0.03
CA LEU A 92 16.43 -2.64 0.07
C LEU A 92 15.80 -1.33 0.53
N GLU A 93 14.64 -0.96 0.01
CA GLU A 93 13.88 0.22 0.45
C GLU A 93 13.50 0.16 1.94
N GLU A 94 13.12 -1.02 2.43
CA GLU A 94 12.90 -1.25 3.86
C GLU A 94 14.19 -1.04 4.67
N MET A 95 15.32 -1.56 4.20
CA MET A 95 16.62 -1.41 4.87
C MET A 95 17.10 0.04 4.91
N LEU A 96 16.82 0.83 3.86
CA LEU A 96 17.19 2.23 3.77
C LEU A 96 16.30 3.16 4.59
N ASN A 97 15.14 2.68 5.06
CA ASN A 97 14.27 3.48 5.92
C ASN A 97 14.90 3.67 7.32
N PRO A 98 15.10 4.91 7.81
CA PRO A 98 15.68 5.18 9.14
C PRO A 98 14.89 4.59 10.31
N ASN A 99 13.60 4.31 10.12
CA ASN A 99 12.73 3.72 11.13
C ASN A 99 12.66 2.18 11.06
N SER A 100 13.44 1.55 10.18
CA SER A 100 13.50 0.10 10.07
C SER A 100 14.50 -0.51 11.07
N PRO A 101 14.51 -1.85 11.25
CA PRO A 101 15.46 -2.51 12.15
C PRO A 101 16.93 -2.23 11.85
N THR A 102 17.27 -1.86 10.61
CA THR A 102 18.64 -1.55 10.19
C THR A 102 19.00 -0.07 10.35
N ASN A 103 18.07 0.76 10.85
CA ASN A 103 18.25 2.22 11.04
C ASN A 103 18.73 2.95 9.77
N GLY A 104 18.25 2.52 8.60
CA GLY A 104 18.65 3.11 7.32
C GLY A 104 20.00 2.64 6.76
N ILE A 105 20.63 1.63 7.36
CA ILE A 105 21.92 1.11 6.90
C ILE A 105 21.71 -0.20 6.14
N ALA A 106 22.10 -0.24 4.87
CA ALA A 106 22.13 -1.48 4.09
C ALA A 106 23.42 -2.25 4.42
N THR A 107 23.32 -3.18 5.39
CA THR A 107 24.40 -4.12 5.78
C THR A 107 24.04 -5.55 5.47
#